data_AF-A0A0S9D7H5-F1
#
_entry.id   AF-A0A0S9D7H5-F1
#
_cell.length_a   1.000
_cell.length_b   1.000
_cell.length_c   1.000
_cell.angle_alpha   90.00
_cell.angle_beta   90.00
_cell.angle_gamma   90.00
#
_symmetry.space_group_name_H-M   'P 1'
#
loop_
_entity.id
_entity.type
_entity.pdbx_description
1 polymer ?
#
loop_
_entity_poly.entity_id
_entity_poly.type
_entity_poly.pdbx_seq_one_letter_code
_entity_poly.pdbx_strand_id
1 'polypeptide(L)'
;MALLDKLPSRILTVRGWGFVLTAIVSLLAAQILGRRDLLYVGVLLLALPLASLIVLRIVKPRFTAARRFQPQSMEIGATTTVTLSLTASVAGGATVAMEERLPARFGQAPQFTYPSRNPTRDGVSLYEYRLRSASRGVYGIGPVTAEFTDPFGLCISRHVLGGSDPLVVTPAPVDLLGTALSGSRGSDGMAATRRQANPSDDDVMTREYRHGDSMRRVHWAATARHSELMVRQEESVTTPQATLLMDQRHHGFATGFSAAFGSGDGTGLTTSPTFEWAVTAVMSISAHLLERNYALRFLDHHGAPALLHSASAPFPSDEEHHGQGAVAGIAEGLAALELAPETGRRSSAEDGTGSSAVRAGEAARAAARRIRRSTAEAAQTAHHAAYGDDLLDKLAATRHRGPLIAVVGVLTTEEAKALASAADGSSPSYAIIATERPADSRRQIDILRDAGWHATAASPMASLPTVWAGLEQLAGPVPSGAGAAPGAGRPSEQHRPARDISRGSA
;
A
#
# COMPACT_ATOMS: atom_id res chain seq x y z
N MET A 1 12.99 -32.58 -33.80
CA MET A 1 13.11 -31.20 -33.30
C MET A 1 13.43 -31.12 -31.79
N ALA A 2 13.06 -32.10 -30.96
CA ALA A 2 13.31 -32.08 -29.50
C ALA A 2 14.78 -32.26 -29.02
N LEU A 3 15.72 -32.59 -29.93
CA LEU A 3 17.16 -32.74 -29.59
C LEU A 3 17.93 -31.40 -29.62
N LEU A 4 17.41 -30.36 -30.30
CA LEU A 4 18.06 -29.05 -30.36
C LEU A 4 17.90 -28.22 -29.08
N ASP A 5 16.90 -28.51 -28.24
CA ASP A 5 16.67 -27.79 -26.98
C ASP A 5 17.67 -28.16 -25.87
N LYS A 6 18.47 -29.24 -26.05
CA LYS A 6 19.50 -29.68 -25.10
C LYS A 6 20.92 -29.24 -25.46
N LEU A 7 21.13 -28.72 -26.67
CA LEU A 7 22.44 -28.15 -27.05
C LEU A 7 22.58 -26.76 -26.41
N PRO A 8 23.82 -26.24 -26.22
CA PRO A 8 24.07 -24.88 -25.78
C PRO A 8 23.64 -23.87 -26.86
N SER A 9 22.33 -23.77 -27.09
CA SER A 9 21.63 -22.82 -27.98
C SER A 9 21.82 -21.37 -27.55
N ARG A 10 22.48 -21.14 -26.41
CA ARG A 10 22.80 -19.81 -25.89
C ARG A 10 23.87 -19.07 -26.70
N ILE A 11 24.57 -19.73 -27.63
CA ILE A 11 25.69 -19.14 -28.37
C ILE A 11 25.53 -19.30 -29.89
N LEU A 12 25.12 -20.46 -30.39
CA LEU A 12 24.98 -20.75 -31.82
C LEU A 12 23.50 -20.88 -32.20
N THR A 13 23.10 -20.25 -33.30
CA THR A 13 21.76 -20.39 -33.89
C THR A 13 21.61 -21.74 -34.57
N VAL A 14 20.38 -22.09 -34.98
CA VAL A 14 20.11 -23.28 -35.80
C VAL A 14 20.94 -23.26 -37.10
N ARG A 15 21.14 -22.07 -37.69
CA ARG A 15 21.98 -21.91 -38.89
C ARG A 15 23.46 -22.13 -38.56
N GLY A 16 23.94 -21.60 -37.44
CA GLY A 16 25.30 -21.83 -36.96
C GLY A 16 25.61 -23.32 -36.80
N TRP A 17 24.71 -24.06 -36.15
CA TRP A 17 24.82 -25.52 -36.05
C TRP A 17 24.80 -26.24 -37.39
N GLY A 18 23.96 -25.79 -38.32
CA GLY A 18 23.93 -26.33 -39.69
C GLY A 18 25.27 -26.14 -40.43
N PHE A 19 25.89 -24.96 -40.29
CA PHE A 19 27.21 -24.69 -40.86
C PHE A 19 28.30 -25.57 -40.24
N VAL A 20 28.32 -25.71 -38.91
CA VAL A 20 29.28 -26.57 -38.21
C VAL A 20 29.13 -28.03 -38.64
N LEU A 21 27.90 -28.54 -38.71
CA LEU A 21 27.63 -29.92 -39.13
C LEU A 21 28.09 -30.16 -40.57
N THR A 22 27.73 -29.25 -41.48
CA THR A 22 28.12 -29.33 -42.89
C THR A 22 29.64 -29.25 -43.06
N ALA A 23 30.31 -28.40 -42.27
CA ALA A 23 31.76 -28.31 -42.24
C ALA A 23 32.41 -29.65 -41.82
N ILE A 24 31.93 -30.28 -40.75
CA ILE A 24 32.43 -31.58 -40.27
C ILE A 24 32.27 -32.65 -41.35
N VAL A 25 31.09 -32.74 -41.97
CA VAL A 25 30.81 -33.71 -43.04
C VAL A 25 31.72 -33.48 -44.25
N SER A 26 31.91 -32.22 -44.67
CA SER A 26 32.81 -31.87 -45.77
C SER A 26 34.27 -32.21 -45.48
N LEU A 27 34.74 -31.99 -44.24
CA LEU A 27 36.09 -32.34 -43.82
C LEU A 27 36.31 -33.86 -43.79
N LEU A 28 35.35 -34.63 -43.30
CA LEU A 28 35.39 -36.09 -43.34
C LEU A 28 35.42 -36.62 -44.78
N ALA A 29 34.54 -36.08 -45.64
CA ALA A 29 34.52 -36.44 -47.06
C ALA A 29 35.85 -36.10 -47.76
N ALA A 30 36.47 -34.95 -47.42
CA ALA A 30 37.78 -34.58 -47.93
C ALA A 30 38.87 -35.61 -47.58
N GLN A 31 38.84 -36.13 -46.35
CA GLN A 31 39.80 -37.15 -45.90
C GLN A 31 39.57 -38.51 -46.58
N ILE A 32 38.31 -38.90 -46.77
CA ILE A 32 37.97 -40.20 -47.39
C ILE A 32 38.22 -40.18 -48.90
N LEU A 33 37.82 -39.11 -49.60
CA LEU A 33 37.95 -39.00 -51.06
C LEU A 33 39.30 -38.43 -51.51
N GLY A 34 40.09 -37.85 -50.60
CA GLY A 34 41.38 -37.23 -50.89
C GLY A 34 41.31 -35.96 -51.76
N ARG A 35 40.13 -35.34 -51.91
CA ARG A 35 39.95 -34.13 -52.74
C ARG A 35 40.21 -32.86 -51.93
N ARG A 36 41.12 -32.02 -52.43
CA ARG A 36 41.47 -30.73 -51.81
C ARG A 36 40.32 -29.72 -51.81
N ASP A 37 39.44 -29.77 -52.81
CA ASP A 37 38.31 -28.84 -52.90
C ASP A 37 37.35 -28.97 -51.71
N LEU A 38 37.07 -30.20 -51.26
CA LEU A 38 36.23 -30.49 -50.10
C LEU A 38 36.86 -30.00 -48.79
N LEU A 39 38.19 -30.01 -48.71
CA LEU A 39 38.93 -29.47 -47.58
C LEU A 39 38.75 -27.95 -47.49
N TYR A 40 38.94 -27.23 -48.61
CA TYR A 40 38.75 -25.77 -48.63
C TYR A 40 37.32 -25.36 -48.26
N VAL A 41 36.31 -26.07 -48.78
CA VAL A 41 34.91 -25.82 -48.41
C VAL A 41 34.66 -26.10 -46.92
N GLY A 42 35.17 -27.22 -46.41
CA GLY A 42 35.00 -27.58 -45.00
C GLY A 42 35.65 -26.58 -44.05
N VAL A 43 36.86 -26.13 -44.36
CA VAL A 43 37.57 -25.09 -43.58
C VAL A 43 36.83 -23.76 -43.64
N LEU A 44 36.34 -23.33 -44.82
CA LEU A 44 35.60 -22.07 -44.96
C LEU A 44 34.30 -22.09 -44.14
N LEU A 45 33.53 -23.18 -44.23
CA LEU A 45 32.28 -23.35 -43.48
C LEU A 45 32.51 -23.36 -41.97
N LEU A 46 33.66 -23.85 -41.50
CA LEU A 46 34.05 -23.81 -40.08
C LEU A 46 34.59 -22.43 -39.66
N ALA A 47 35.31 -21.74 -40.56
CA ALA A 47 35.90 -20.44 -40.28
C ALA A 47 34.83 -19.35 -40.05
N LEU A 48 33.70 -19.40 -40.76
CA LEU A 48 32.60 -18.45 -40.62
C LEU A 48 32.02 -18.36 -39.20
N PRO A 49 31.51 -19.44 -38.57
CA PRO A 49 30.97 -19.38 -37.21
C PRO A 49 32.04 -18.99 -36.17
N LEU A 50 33.31 -19.39 -36.39
CA LEU A 50 34.43 -18.96 -35.53
C LEU A 50 34.67 -17.45 -35.64
N ALA A 51 34.70 -16.90 -36.85
CA ALA A 51 34.83 -15.47 -37.10
C ALA A 51 33.65 -14.69 -36.50
N SER A 52 32.41 -15.16 -36.68
CA SER A 52 31.21 -14.59 -36.06
C SER A 52 31.33 -14.53 -34.53
N LEU A 53 31.78 -15.62 -33.90
CA LEU A 53 31.97 -15.67 -32.45
C LEU A 53 33.04 -14.67 -31.97
N ILE A 54 34.16 -14.55 -32.69
CA ILE A 54 35.24 -13.60 -32.39
C ILE A 54 34.72 -12.16 -32.49
N VAL A 55 33.96 -11.82 -33.52
CA VAL A 55 33.35 -10.49 -33.69
C VAL A 55 32.44 -10.15 -32.51
N LEU A 56 31.55 -11.05 -32.08
CA LEU A 56 30.67 -10.79 -30.93
C LEU A 56 31.42 -10.67 -29.60
N ARG A 57 32.59 -11.30 -29.47
CA ARG A 57 33.45 -11.22 -28.28
C ARG A 57 34.20 -9.89 -28.19
N ILE A 58 34.63 -9.36 -29.33
CA ILE A 58 35.42 -8.12 -29.42
C ILE A 58 34.50 -6.88 -29.38
N VAL A 59 33.39 -6.92 -30.13
CA VAL A 59 32.44 -5.82 -30.17
C VAL A 59 31.52 -5.90 -28.94
N LYS A 60 31.97 -5.29 -27.84
CA LYS A 60 31.15 -5.12 -26.63
C LYS A 60 30.41 -3.79 -26.68
N PRO A 61 29.11 -3.78 -26.97
CA PRO A 61 28.39 -2.53 -27.06
C PRO A 61 28.15 -1.97 -25.66
N ARG A 62 28.43 -0.68 -25.48
CA ARG A 62 28.11 0.03 -24.24
C ARG A 62 26.74 0.68 -24.42
N PHE A 63 25.81 0.28 -23.57
CA PHE A 63 24.49 0.90 -23.47
C PHE A 63 24.31 1.57 -22.12
N THR A 64 23.66 2.71 -22.15
CA THR A 64 23.10 3.36 -20.97
C THR A 64 21.59 3.30 -21.09
N ALA A 65 20.96 2.77 -20.05
CA ALA A 65 19.51 2.66 -19.94
C ALA A 65 19.03 3.49 -18.75
N ALA A 66 18.01 4.31 -18.95
CA ALA A 66 17.32 5.01 -17.88
C ALA A 66 15.81 4.84 -18.02
N ARG A 67 15.12 4.59 -16.92
CA ARG A 67 13.66 4.45 -16.88
C ARG A 67 13.05 5.62 -16.15
N ARG A 68 11.90 6.08 -16.63
CA ARG A 68 11.05 7.04 -15.94
C ARG A 68 9.65 6.46 -15.84
N PHE A 69 9.08 6.51 -14.64
CA PHE A 69 7.72 6.10 -14.35
C PHE A 69 6.84 7.33 -14.25
N GLN A 70 5.71 7.33 -14.94
CA GLN A 70 4.71 8.39 -14.86
C GLN A 70 3.32 7.76 -14.68
N PRO A 71 2.69 7.88 -13.49
CA PRO A 71 3.23 8.45 -12.24
C PRO A 71 4.37 7.60 -11.61
N GLN A 72 5.14 8.20 -10.68
CA GLN A 72 6.28 7.55 -10.01
C GLN A 72 5.89 6.39 -9.09
N SER A 73 4.74 6.51 -8.42
CA SER A 73 4.03 5.44 -7.74
C SER A 73 2.67 5.26 -8.41
N MET A 74 2.11 4.06 -8.35
CA MET A 74 0.82 3.76 -8.95
C MET A 74 -0.09 3.03 -7.98
N GLU A 75 -1.39 3.28 -8.04
CA GLU A 75 -2.36 2.54 -7.25
C GLU A 75 -2.62 1.15 -7.83
N ILE A 76 -3.06 0.21 -6.99
CA ILE A 76 -3.60 -1.07 -7.45
C ILE A 76 -4.68 -0.83 -8.51
N GLY A 77 -4.59 -1.55 -9.63
CA GLY A 77 -5.56 -1.46 -10.71
C GLY A 77 -5.39 -0.24 -11.63
N ALA A 78 -4.62 0.78 -11.24
CA ALA A 78 -4.23 1.89 -12.10
C ALA A 78 -3.18 1.46 -13.14
N THR A 79 -2.82 2.34 -14.06
CA THR A 79 -1.78 2.09 -15.07
C THR A 79 -0.68 3.13 -14.95
N THR A 80 0.58 2.71 -14.95
CA THR A 80 1.74 3.61 -15.07
C THR A 80 2.38 3.46 -16.44
N THR A 81 2.81 4.57 -17.02
CA THR A 81 3.58 4.59 -18.26
C THR A 81 5.07 4.58 -17.91
N VAL A 82 5.79 3.62 -18.47
CA VAL A 82 7.25 3.54 -18.38
C VAL A 82 7.86 4.08 -19.67
N THR A 83 8.67 5.12 -19.55
CA THR A 83 9.52 5.62 -20.63
C THR A 83 10.94 5.11 -20.41
N LEU A 84 11.38 4.21 -21.29
CA LEU A 84 12.75 3.71 -21.33
C LEU A 84 13.55 4.52 -22.36
N SER A 85 14.59 5.20 -21.89
CA SER A 85 15.57 5.85 -22.75
C SER A 85 16.83 5.01 -22.86
N LEU A 86 17.23 4.74 -24.09
CA LEU A 86 18.42 3.96 -24.43
C LEU A 86 19.36 4.78 -25.29
N THR A 87 20.61 4.88 -24.84
CA THR A 87 21.72 5.40 -25.63
C THR A 87 22.78 4.33 -25.77
N ALA A 88 23.40 4.26 -26.95
CA ALA A 88 24.39 3.25 -27.22
C ALA A 88 25.55 3.81 -28.05
N SER A 89 26.76 3.40 -27.71
CA SER A 89 27.93 3.57 -28.56
C SER A 89 28.12 2.31 -29.43
N VAL A 90 27.18 2.03 -30.33
CA VAL A 90 27.24 0.86 -31.21
C VAL A 90 27.81 1.30 -32.54
N ALA A 91 28.98 0.77 -32.91
CA ALA A 91 29.52 0.95 -34.24
C ALA A 91 28.69 0.12 -35.25
N GLY A 92 28.31 0.71 -36.38
CA GLY A 92 27.79 -0.03 -37.54
C GLY A 92 26.28 -0.15 -37.68
N GLY A 93 25.46 0.62 -36.96
CA GLY A 93 24.01 0.74 -37.24
C GLY A 93 23.20 -0.56 -37.13
N ALA A 94 23.73 -1.58 -36.45
CA ALA A 94 23.09 -2.88 -36.30
C ALA A 94 21.77 -2.76 -35.51
N THR A 95 20.75 -3.48 -35.96
CA THR A 95 19.49 -3.63 -35.23
C THR A 95 19.64 -4.68 -34.14
N VAL A 96 19.13 -4.38 -32.95
CA VAL A 96 19.29 -5.23 -31.75
C VAL A 96 17.91 -5.49 -31.17
N ALA A 97 17.56 -6.76 -31.02
CA ALA A 97 16.34 -7.15 -30.32
C ALA A 97 16.56 -7.01 -28.81
N MET A 98 15.60 -6.40 -28.13
CA MET A 98 15.66 -6.12 -26.69
C MET A 98 14.36 -6.54 -26.02
N GLU A 99 14.49 -6.98 -24.78
CA GLU A 99 13.39 -7.44 -23.95
C GLU A 99 13.59 -6.91 -22.53
N GLU A 100 12.59 -6.24 -21.97
CA GLU A 100 12.61 -5.81 -20.57
C GLU A 100 12.19 -6.96 -19.66
N ARG A 101 12.97 -7.25 -18.62
CA ARG A 101 12.52 -8.20 -17.59
C ARG A 101 11.49 -7.56 -16.68
N LEU A 102 10.33 -8.22 -16.57
CA LEU A 102 9.26 -7.84 -15.65
C LEU A 102 8.97 -8.98 -14.68
N PRO A 103 8.53 -8.69 -13.44
CA PRO A 103 7.91 -9.68 -12.59
C PRO A 103 6.67 -10.31 -13.27
N ALA A 104 6.47 -11.62 -13.09
CA ALA A 104 5.48 -12.41 -13.86
C ALA A 104 4.05 -11.82 -13.88
N ARG A 105 3.66 -11.16 -12.80
CA ARG A 105 2.36 -10.48 -12.60
C ARG A 105 2.07 -9.29 -13.52
N PHE A 106 3.11 -8.66 -14.09
CA PHE A 106 2.93 -7.60 -15.07
C PHE A 106 2.64 -8.14 -16.48
N GLY A 107 2.56 -9.47 -16.62
CA GLY A 107 2.24 -10.14 -17.87
C GLY A 107 3.46 -10.29 -18.76
N GLN A 108 3.26 -10.08 -20.06
CA GLN A 108 4.29 -10.31 -21.06
C GLN A 108 5.37 -9.22 -21.03
N ALA A 109 6.63 -9.66 -21.00
CA ALA A 109 7.79 -8.79 -21.12
C ALA A 109 7.72 -7.99 -22.45
N PRO A 110 7.83 -6.65 -22.42
CA PRO A 110 7.80 -5.85 -23.63
C PRO A 110 9.08 -6.09 -24.42
N GLN A 111 8.90 -6.36 -25.72
CA GLN A 111 9.98 -6.57 -26.67
C GLN A 111 10.04 -5.39 -27.63
N PHE A 112 11.25 -4.91 -27.91
CA PHE A 112 11.48 -3.77 -28.78
C PHE A 112 12.80 -3.91 -29.55
N THR A 113 12.98 -3.10 -30.58
CA THR A 113 14.17 -3.12 -31.43
C THR A 113 14.91 -1.79 -31.31
N TYR A 114 16.22 -1.87 -31.11
CA TYR A 114 17.14 -0.72 -31.13
C TYR A 114 17.87 -0.63 -32.47
N PRO A 115 18.12 0.58 -33.01
CA PRO A 115 17.60 1.87 -32.53
C PRO A 115 16.09 1.98 -32.75
N SER A 116 15.44 2.89 -32.02
CA SER A 116 14.03 3.22 -32.26
C SER A 116 13.84 3.81 -33.65
N ARG A 117 12.63 3.72 -34.21
CA ARG A 117 12.31 4.27 -35.55
C ARG A 117 12.51 5.79 -35.65
N ASN A 118 12.39 6.50 -34.53
CA ASN A 118 12.51 7.95 -34.47
C ASN A 118 13.35 8.35 -33.26
N PRO A 119 14.69 8.23 -33.33
CA PRO A 119 15.56 8.65 -32.24
C PRO A 119 15.52 10.18 -32.09
N THR A 120 15.78 10.65 -30.87
CA THR A 120 15.92 12.08 -30.60
C THR A 120 17.15 12.64 -31.33
N ARG A 121 17.22 13.96 -31.52
CA ARG A 121 18.37 14.66 -32.14
C ARG A 121 19.72 14.28 -31.52
N ASP A 122 19.72 13.96 -30.22
CA ASP A 122 20.90 13.53 -29.46
C ASP A 122 21.21 12.03 -29.58
N GLY A 123 20.53 11.29 -30.47
CA GLY A 123 20.72 9.86 -30.68
C GLY A 123 20.07 8.95 -29.64
N VAL A 124 19.20 9.49 -28.77
CA VAL A 124 18.47 8.73 -27.75
C VAL A 124 17.30 7.99 -28.38
N SER A 125 17.21 6.67 -28.17
CA SER A 125 16.05 5.87 -28.54
C SER A 125 15.06 5.80 -27.37
N LEU A 126 13.80 6.16 -27.61
CA LEU A 126 12.75 6.18 -26.59
C LEU A 126 11.75 5.06 -26.85
N TYR A 127 11.38 4.35 -25.79
CA TYR A 127 10.38 3.29 -25.80
C TYR A 127 9.37 3.54 -24.70
N GLU A 128 8.09 3.35 -25.02
CA GLU A 128 6.99 3.52 -24.08
C GLU A 128 6.22 2.22 -23.94
N TYR A 129 5.97 1.80 -22.70
CA TYR A 129 5.07 0.69 -22.40
C TYR A 129 4.29 0.99 -21.12
N ARG A 130 3.19 0.27 -20.94
CA ARG A 130 2.28 0.48 -19.81
C ARG A 130 2.30 -0.73 -18.90
N LEU A 131 2.33 -0.47 -17.60
CA LEU A 131 2.28 -1.50 -16.57
C LEU A 131 1.02 -1.35 -15.73
N ARG A 132 0.40 -2.49 -15.40
CA ARG A 132 -0.75 -2.60 -14.51
C ARG A 132 -0.50 -3.70 -13.49
N SER A 133 -0.96 -3.49 -12.26
CA SER A 133 -0.71 -4.37 -11.12
C SER A 133 -1.99 -4.61 -10.34
N ALA A 134 -2.27 -5.85 -9.94
CA ALA A 134 -3.46 -6.22 -9.16
C ALA A 134 -3.21 -6.33 -7.65
N SER A 135 -1.94 -6.35 -7.22
CA SER A 135 -1.56 -6.30 -5.80
C SER A 135 -0.50 -5.22 -5.54
N ARG A 136 -0.50 -4.69 -4.31
CA ARG A 136 0.48 -3.70 -3.85
C ARG A 136 1.87 -4.33 -3.69
N GLY A 137 2.89 -3.49 -3.56
CA GLY A 137 4.27 -3.93 -3.33
C GLY A 137 5.29 -3.08 -4.06
N VAL A 138 6.56 -3.40 -3.84
CA VAL A 138 7.69 -2.77 -4.54
C VAL A 138 8.25 -3.75 -5.55
N TYR A 139 8.24 -3.36 -6.83
CA TYR A 139 8.60 -4.23 -7.93
C TYR A 139 9.82 -3.69 -8.67
N GLY A 140 10.86 -4.52 -8.82
CA GLY A 140 11.98 -4.19 -9.68
C GLY A 140 11.60 -4.31 -11.15
N ILE A 141 11.59 -3.20 -11.88
CA ILE A 141 11.35 -3.17 -13.33
C ILE A 141 12.69 -3.18 -14.06
N GLY A 142 12.86 -4.14 -14.97
CA GLY A 142 14.12 -4.44 -15.64
C GLY A 142 14.97 -5.47 -14.91
N PRO A 143 16.23 -5.70 -15.34
CA PRO A 143 16.96 -4.98 -16.38
C PRO A 143 16.51 -5.29 -17.82
N VAL A 144 16.96 -4.48 -18.79
CA VAL A 144 16.78 -4.78 -20.22
C VAL A 144 17.78 -5.84 -20.62
N THR A 145 17.35 -6.85 -21.35
CA THR A 145 18.22 -7.82 -22.00
C THR A 145 18.27 -7.54 -23.50
N ALA A 146 19.48 -7.42 -24.06
CA ALA A 146 19.70 -7.23 -25.48
C ALA A 146 20.31 -8.47 -26.10
N GLU A 147 19.75 -8.91 -27.22
CA GLU A 147 20.23 -10.02 -28.02
C GLU A 147 20.92 -9.50 -29.29
N PHE A 148 22.23 -9.75 -29.36
CA PHE A 148 23.06 -9.39 -30.51
C PHE A 148 23.24 -10.60 -31.39
N THR A 149 22.94 -10.44 -32.67
CA THR A 149 23.14 -11.45 -33.70
C THR A 149 24.29 -11.00 -34.59
N ASP A 150 25.16 -11.92 -35.00
CA ASP A 150 26.23 -11.60 -35.94
C ASP A 150 25.70 -11.29 -37.35
N PRO A 151 26.48 -10.62 -38.22
CA PRO A 151 26.06 -10.30 -39.59
C PRO A 151 25.64 -11.50 -40.44
N PHE A 152 26.16 -12.71 -40.16
CA PHE A 152 25.82 -13.94 -40.86
C PHE A 152 24.69 -14.74 -40.19
N GLY A 153 24.21 -14.33 -39.00
CA GLY A 153 23.13 -15.00 -38.27
C GLY A 153 23.46 -16.41 -37.75
N LEU A 154 24.74 -16.70 -37.53
CA LEU A 154 25.27 -17.98 -37.04
C LEU A 154 25.37 -18.04 -35.51
N CYS A 155 25.60 -16.90 -34.86
CA CYS A 155 25.86 -16.76 -33.44
C CYS A 155 25.01 -15.66 -32.81
N ILE A 156 24.57 -15.89 -31.57
CA ILE A 156 23.85 -14.91 -30.74
C ILE A 156 24.58 -14.70 -29.42
N SER A 157 24.52 -13.47 -28.89
CA SER A 157 25.00 -13.14 -27.55
C SER A 157 23.99 -12.28 -26.82
N ARG A 158 23.65 -12.68 -25.60
CA ARG A 158 22.74 -11.92 -24.72
C ARG A 158 23.52 -11.10 -23.71
N HIS A 159 23.19 -9.83 -23.61
CA HIS A 159 23.77 -8.91 -22.63
C HIS A 159 22.67 -8.29 -21.77
N VAL A 160 22.91 -8.21 -20.47
CA VAL A 160 22.05 -7.48 -19.54
C VAL A 160 22.52 -6.03 -19.51
N LEU A 161 21.59 -5.11 -19.79
CA LEU A 161 21.83 -3.68 -19.92
C LEU A 161 21.10 -2.93 -18.79
N GLY A 162 21.83 -2.03 -18.13
CA GLY A 162 21.30 -1.24 -17.03
C GLY A 162 20.99 -2.04 -15.76
N GLY A 163 20.35 -1.37 -14.80
CA GLY A 163 19.85 -1.95 -13.57
C GLY A 163 18.36 -2.24 -13.60
N SER A 164 17.82 -2.58 -12.44
CA SER A 164 16.38 -2.63 -12.18
C SER A 164 16.00 -1.41 -11.34
N ASP A 165 14.91 -0.74 -11.72
CA ASP A 165 14.41 0.45 -11.03
C ASP A 165 13.12 0.08 -10.26
N PRO A 166 12.98 0.51 -8.99
CA PRO A 166 11.83 0.14 -8.17
C PRO A 166 10.57 0.91 -8.61
N LEU A 167 9.48 0.19 -8.82
CA LEU A 167 8.14 0.71 -9.01
C LEU A 167 7.30 0.39 -7.76
N VAL A 168 6.80 1.43 -7.09
CA VAL A 168 5.95 1.29 -5.92
C VAL A 168 4.48 1.22 -6.35
N VAL A 169 3.81 0.14 -5.99
CA VAL A 169 2.36 -0.04 -6.19
C VAL A 169 1.66 0.12 -4.84
N THR A 170 0.90 1.18 -4.67
CA THR A 170 0.19 1.53 -3.43
C THR A 170 -1.21 0.92 -3.39
N PRO A 171 -1.80 0.67 -2.21
CA PRO A 171 -3.22 0.35 -2.14
C PRO A 171 -4.05 1.50 -2.72
N ALA A 172 -5.12 1.16 -3.43
CA ALA A 172 -6.06 2.15 -3.95
C ALA A 172 -7.08 2.49 -2.85
N PRO A 173 -7.23 3.78 -2.45
CA PRO A 173 -8.28 4.18 -1.53
C PRO A 173 -9.66 3.98 -2.18
N VAL A 174 -10.65 3.62 -1.37
CA VAL A 174 -12.05 3.56 -1.77
C VAL A 174 -12.78 4.73 -1.15
N ASP A 175 -13.58 5.44 -1.95
CA ASP A 175 -14.34 6.59 -1.47
C ASP A 175 -15.34 6.19 -0.38
N LEU A 176 -15.14 6.74 0.81
CA LEU A 176 -16.06 6.60 1.94
C LEU A 176 -17.05 7.77 1.91
N LEU A 177 -18.30 7.51 1.53
CA LEU A 177 -19.39 8.49 1.51
C LEU A 177 -19.64 9.04 2.94
N GLY A 178 -19.87 10.35 3.07
CA GLY A 178 -20.08 11.00 4.38
C GLY A 178 -21.39 10.56 5.06
N THR A 179 -21.48 10.50 6.40
CA THR A 179 -21.34 11.67 7.28
C THR A 179 -21.43 11.30 8.78
N ALA A 180 -20.70 12.08 9.59
CA ALA A 180 -20.88 12.34 11.04
C ALA A 180 -19.88 11.74 12.06
N LEU A 181 -18.56 11.85 11.81
CA LEU A 181 -17.62 12.21 12.91
C LEU A 181 -18.01 13.53 13.64
N SER A 182 -19.09 14.18 13.17
CA SER A 182 -19.85 15.24 13.82
C SER A 182 -20.45 14.89 15.18
N GLY A 183 -20.45 13.63 15.62
CA GLY A 183 -20.85 13.27 16.99
C GLY A 183 -19.90 13.81 18.07
N SER A 184 -18.62 14.06 17.73
CA SER A 184 -17.68 14.79 18.59
C SER A 184 -17.66 16.30 18.32
N ARG A 185 -18.74 16.87 17.77
CA ARG A 185 -18.94 18.33 17.71
C ARG A 185 -19.37 18.87 19.08
N GLY A 186 -18.59 18.53 20.09
CA GLY A 186 -18.58 19.17 21.41
C GLY A 186 -17.27 19.94 21.57
N SER A 187 -17.41 21.25 21.69
CA SER A 187 -16.49 22.28 22.18
C SER A 187 -15.33 22.88 21.37
N ASP A 188 -14.33 22.20 20.76
CA ASP A 188 -13.04 22.95 20.54
C ASP A 188 -12.31 22.91 19.17
N GLY A 189 -12.88 22.33 18.11
CA GLY A 189 -12.09 22.08 16.87
C GLY A 189 -12.58 22.68 15.55
N MET A 190 -13.79 23.27 15.50
CA MET A 190 -14.37 23.77 14.25
C MET A 190 -15.19 25.05 14.44
N ALA A 191 -14.55 26.11 14.93
CA ALA A 191 -14.85 27.46 14.47
C ALA A 191 -14.05 27.78 13.20
N ALA A 192 -14.01 26.85 12.24
CA ALA A 192 -13.66 27.23 10.87
C ALA A 192 -14.90 27.87 10.26
N THR A 193 -14.99 29.19 10.45
CA THR A 193 -15.86 30.15 9.79
C THR A 193 -16.20 29.74 8.36
N ARG A 194 -17.32 29.05 8.21
CA ARG A 194 -18.10 29.07 6.97
C ARG A 194 -19.50 29.60 7.28
N ARG A 195 -19.55 30.78 7.90
CA ARG A 195 -20.68 31.68 7.70
C ARG A 195 -20.27 32.67 6.63
N GLN A 196 -20.90 32.49 5.48
CA GLN A 196 -21.28 33.52 4.51
C GLN A 196 -20.72 34.93 4.82
N ALA A 197 -19.84 35.40 3.93
CA ALA A 197 -19.77 36.77 3.44
C ALA A 197 -20.57 37.82 4.25
N ASN A 198 -19.95 38.32 5.32
CA ASN A 198 -20.04 39.72 5.75
C ASN A 198 -18.78 40.01 6.59
N PRO A 199 -17.88 40.89 6.14
CA PRO A 199 -16.75 41.33 6.96
C PRO A 199 -17.29 42.31 8.01
N SER A 200 -17.85 41.78 9.09
CA SER A 200 -17.99 42.54 10.32
C SER A 200 -16.85 42.09 11.23
N ASP A 201 -15.91 42.99 11.49
CA ASP A 201 -14.71 42.84 12.34
C ASP A 201 -15.06 42.63 13.84
N ASP A 202 -16.30 42.23 14.16
CA ASP A 202 -16.92 42.35 15.49
C ASP A 202 -17.21 41.00 16.19
N ASP A 203 -16.87 39.85 15.60
CA ASP A 203 -17.18 38.52 16.18
C ASP A 203 -15.92 37.78 16.70
N VAL A 204 -15.01 38.53 17.32
CA VAL A 204 -13.90 37.98 18.13
C VAL A 204 -14.32 38.06 19.59
N MET A 205 -14.31 36.95 20.32
CA MET A 205 -14.56 36.98 21.77
C MET A 205 -13.57 37.97 22.41
N THR A 206 -14.10 38.98 23.09
CA THR A 206 -13.28 39.98 23.79
C THR A 206 -13.24 39.66 25.27
N ARG A 207 -12.07 39.83 25.88
CA ARG A 207 -11.87 39.68 27.32
C ARG A 207 -11.20 40.91 27.90
N GLU A 208 -11.35 41.11 29.20
CA GLU A 208 -10.63 42.15 29.93
C GLU A 208 -9.11 42.00 29.76
N TYR A 209 -8.44 43.14 29.57
CA TYR A 209 -6.99 43.25 29.51
C TYR A 209 -6.38 42.82 30.85
N ARG A 210 -5.44 41.89 30.80
CA ARG A 210 -4.62 41.53 31.96
C ARG A 210 -3.22 42.07 31.79
N HIS A 211 -2.60 42.45 32.89
CA HIS A 211 -1.24 42.97 32.89
C HIS A 211 -0.28 41.90 32.31
N GLY A 212 0.29 42.17 31.13
CA GLY A 212 1.08 41.22 30.36
C GLY A 212 0.55 40.95 28.94
N ASP A 213 -0.70 41.34 28.66
CA ASP A 213 -1.24 41.29 27.31
C ASP A 213 -0.61 42.36 26.41
N SER A 214 -0.38 42.02 25.13
CA SER A 214 0.17 42.99 24.17
C SER A 214 -0.84 44.10 23.88
N MET A 215 -0.46 45.36 24.09
CA MET A 215 -1.27 46.55 23.75
C MET A 215 -1.72 46.58 22.28
N ARG A 216 -1.00 45.88 21.38
CA ARG A 216 -1.35 45.77 19.95
C ARG A 216 -2.61 44.95 19.69
N ARG A 217 -3.05 44.15 20.66
CA ARG A 217 -4.23 43.27 20.58
C ARG A 217 -5.48 43.90 21.20
N VAL A 218 -5.39 45.15 21.66
CA VAL A 218 -6.51 45.90 22.23
C VAL A 218 -7.55 46.18 21.15
N HIS A 219 -8.79 45.82 21.44
CA HIS A 219 -9.93 46.11 20.59
C HIS A 219 -10.51 47.48 20.97
N TRP A 220 -10.10 48.54 20.27
CA TRP A 220 -10.48 49.91 20.62
C TRP A 220 -12.00 50.15 20.59
N ALA A 221 -12.74 49.57 19.64
CA ALA A 221 -14.19 49.70 19.59
C ALA A 221 -14.92 49.06 20.78
N ALA A 222 -14.56 47.84 21.18
CA ALA A 222 -15.09 47.19 22.39
C ALA A 222 -14.65 47.93 23.67
N THR A 223 -13.40 48.40 23.71
CA THR A 223 -12.87 49.23 24.82
C THR A 223 -13.68 50.51 24.99
N ALA A 224 -14.05 51.18 23.88
CA ALA A 224 -14.87 52.39 23.92
C ALA A 224 -16.30 52.15 24.40
N ARG A 225 -16.87 50.96 24.15
CA ARG A 225 -18.23 50.59 24.61
C ARG A 225 -18.25 50.15 26.08
N HIS A 226 -17.22 49.44 26.54
CA HIS A 226 -17.16 48.86 27.88
C HIS A 226 -16.38 49.71 28.90
N SER A 227 -15.78 50.83 28.47
CA SER A 227 -14.99 51.76 29.31
C SER A 227 -13.78 51.12 30.02
N GLU A 228 -13.44 49.89 29.67
CA GLU A 228 -12.31 49.12 30.18
C GLU A 228 -11.52 48.54 29.01
N LEU A 229 -10.20 48.36 29.15
CA LEU A 229 -9.35 47.85 28.07
C LEU A 229 -9.75 46.41 27.74
N MET A 230 -10.24 46.19 26.52
CA MET A 230 -10.64 44.88 26.02
C MET A 230 -9.59 44.36 25.03
N VAL A 231 -9.21 43.09 25.15
CA VAL A 231 -8.25 42.43 24.27
C VAL A 231 -8.98 41.38 23.42
N ARG A 232 -8.60 41.29 22.15
CA ARG A 232 -9.04 40.23 21.23
C ARG A 232 -8.57 38.87 21.77
N GLN A 233 -9.49 37.97 22.14
CA GLN A 233 -9.14 36.60 22.48
C GLN A 233 -8.96 35.82 21.19
N GLU A 234 -7.72 35.37 20.94
CA GLU A 234 -7.44 34.44 19.85
C GLU A 234 -8.06 33.09 20.24
N GLU A 235 -9.09 32.66 19.50
CA GLU A 235 -9.50 31.26 19.52
C GLU A 235 -8.36 30.46 18.89
N SER A 236 -7.71 29.60 19.68
CA SER A 236 -6.72 28.68 19.13
C SER A 236 -7.47 27.72 18.21
N VAL A 237 -7.33 27.90 16.90
CA VAL A 237 -7.83 26.95 15.91
C VAL A 237 -7.04 25.65 16.10
N THR A 238 -7.55 24.74 16.92
CA THR A 238 -6.93 23.43 17.11
C THR A 238 -7.21 22.61 15.85
N THR A 239 -6.15 22.12 15.20
CA THR A 239 -6.32 21.15 14.12
C THR A 239 -6.95 19.89 14.72
N PRO A 240 -8.09 19.42 14.20
CA PRO A 240 -8.70 18.20 14.71
C PRO A 240 -7.72 17.04 14.54
N GLN A 241 -7.59 16.15 15.53
CA GLN A 241 -6.70 14.99 15.42
C GLN A 241 -7.53 13.71 15.39
N ALA A 242 -6.98 12.64 14.83
CA ALA A 242 -7.59 11.33 14.85
C ALA A 242 -6.49 10.30 15.07
N THR A 243 -6.79 9.24 15.82
CA THR A 243 -5.85 8.13 16.00
C THR A 243 -6.36 6.92 15.23
N LEU A 244 -5.53 6.40 14.33
CA LEU A 244 -5.77 5.19 13.58
C LEU A 244 -4.80 4.10 14.06
N LEU A 245 -5.36 2.98 14.45
CA LEU A 245 -4.65 1.80 14.92
C LEU A 245 -4.79 0.70 13.86
N MET A 246 -3.67 0.13 13.41
CA MET A 246 -3.66 -1.01 12.50
C MET A 246 -2.98 -2.21 13.15
N ASP A 247 -3.69 -3.32 13.19
CA ASP A 247 -3.11 -4.60 13.54
C ASP A 247 -2.23 -5.13 12.41
N GLN A 248 -1.08 -5.69 12.77
CA GLN A 248 -0.10 -6.26 11.84
C GLN A 248 0.28 -7.68 12.25
N ARG A 249 -0.38 -8.27 13.24
CA ARG A 249 -0.01 -9.57 13.80
C ARG A 249 -0.35 -10.70 12.84
N HIS A 250 0.60 -11.58 12.58
CA HIS A 250 0.37 -12.73 11.70
C HIS A 250 -0.83 -13.57 12.15
N HIS A 251 -0.94 -13.90 13.44
CA HIS A 251 -2.01 -14.78 13.95
C HIS A 251 -3.42 -14.19 13.82
N GLY A 252 -3.56 -12.87 13.84
CA GLY A 252 -4.86 -12.20 13.69
C GLY A 252 -5.38 -12.26 12.25
N PHE A 253 -4.49 -12.37 11.26
CA PHE A 253 -4.85 -12.36 9.83
C PHE A 253 -4.60 -13.68 9.11
N ALA A 254 -3.91 -14.63 9.75
CA ALA A 254 -3.68 -15.98 9.23
C ALA A 254 -4.83 -16.96 9.51
N THR A 255 -5.99 -16.47 9.99
CA THR A 255 -7.16 -17.30 10.26
C THR A 255 -8.02 -17.45 9.02
N GLY A 256 -8.34 -18.70 8.64
CA GLY A 256 -9.31 -18.97 7.57
C GLY A 256 -8.80 -19.91 6.49
N PHE A 257 -9.67 -20.21 5.53
CA PHE A 257 -9.33 -21.11 4.43
C PHE A 257 -8.33 -20.44 3.49
N SER A 258 -8.51 -19.15 3.17
CA SER A 258 -7.66 -18.47 2.18
C SER A 258 -6.25 -18.22 2.68
N ALA A 259 -6.06 -18.07 4.00
CA ALA A 259 -4.74 -17.98 4.62
C ALA A 259 -3.93 -19.29 4.48
N ALA A 260 -4.60 -20.45 4.52
CA ALA A 260 -3.95 -21.76 4.35
C ALA A 260 -3.44 -22.01 2.92
N PHE A 261 -4.02 -21.31 1.93
CA PHE A 261 -3.53 -21.30 0.55
C PHE A 261 -2.75 -20.02 0.22
N GLY A 262 -2.32 -19.28 1.26
CA GLY A 262 -1.53 -18.05 1.18
C GLY A 262 -0.31 -18.26 0.30
N SER A 263 -0.51 -17.95 -0.98
CA SER A 263 0.44 -18.10 -2.06
C SER A 263 1.50 -17.04 -1.84
N GLY A 264 2.78 -17.44 -1.90
CA GLY A 264 3.85 -16.48 -2.10
C GLY A 264 3.62 -15.78 -3.43
N ASP A 265 2.90 -14.65 -3.42
CA ASP A 265 2.40 -13.93 -4.59
C ASP A 265 3.51 -13.25 -5.44
N GLY A 266 4.75 -13.71 -5.30
CA GLY A 266 5.93 -13.18 -5.97
C GLY A 266 6.30 -11.76 -5.54
N THR A 267 5.54 -11.16 -4.62
CA THR A 267 5.81 -9.85 -4.01
C THR A 267 6.91 -9.93 -2.95
N GLY A 268 7.14 -11.13 -2.40
CA GLY A 268 8.01 -11.37 -1.26
C GLY A 268 7.44 -10.89 0.08
N LEU A 269 6.21 -10.36 0.10
CA LEU A 269 5.53 -9.87 1.30
C LEU A 269 4.75 -10.99 1.99
N THR A 270 4.81 -11.02 3.32
CA THR A 270 3.95 -11.89 4.13
C THR A 270 2.57 -11.24 4.29
N THR A 271 1.55 -11.75 3.60
CA THR A 271 0.20 -11.16 3.59
C THR A 271 -0.92 -12.21 3.51
N SER A 272 -2.15 -11.80 3.78
CA SER A 272 -3.37 -12.59 3.59
C SER A 272 -4.52 -11.73 3.03
N PRO A 273 -5.58 -12.31 2.45
CA PRO A 273 -6.70 -11.54 1.90
C PRO A 273 -7.42 -10.65 2.92
N THR A 274 -7.52 -11.09 4.19
CA THR A 274 -8.06 -10.26 5.29
C THR A 274 -7.14 -9.10 5.63
N PHE A 275 -5.81 -9.31 5.55
CA PHE A 275 -4.84 -8.24 5.76
C PHE A 275 -4.85 -7.22 4.61
N GLU A 276 -4.91 -7.67 3.36
CA GLU A 276 -5.04 -6.76 2.20
C GLU A 276 -6.31 -5.92 2.28
N TRP A 277 -7.44 -6.52 2.70
CA TRP A 277 -8.66 -5.77 2.95
C TRP A 277 -8.48 -4.72 4.06
N ALA A 278 -7.80 -5.08 5.16
CA ALA A 278 -7.49 -4.15 6.24
C ALA A 278 -6.56 -3.01 5.78
N VAL A 279 -5.55 -3.28 4.95
CA VAL A 279 -4.68 -2.27 4.33
C VAL A 279 -5.51 -1.30 3.48
N THR A 280 -6.43 -1.80 2.65
CA THR A 280 -7.35 -0.95 1.88
C THR A 280 -8.26 -0.14 2.79
N ALA A 281 -8.76 -0.73 3.89
CA ALA A 281 -9.57 -0.04 4.88
C ALA A 281 -8.82 1.13 5.53
N VAL A 282 -7.62 0.86 6.03
CA VAL A 282 -6.72 1.87 6.63
C VAL A 282 -6.36 2.96 5.64
N MET A 283 -6.04 2.62 4.39
CA MET A 283 -5.74 3.60 3.34
C MET A 283 -6.95 4.52 3.09
N SER A 284 -8.13 3.94 2.94
CA SER A 284 -9.37 4.68 2.65
C SER A 284 -9.78 5.58 3.82
N ILE A 285 -9.68 5.08 5.06
CA ILE A 285 -9.96 5.85 6.28
C ILE A 285 -8.94 6.99 6.43
N SER A 286 -7.66 6.72 6.17
CA SER A 286 -6.59 7.74 6.23
C SER A 286 -6.85 8.86 5.23
N ALA A 287 -7.15 8.52 3.97
CA ALA A 287 -7.52 9.50 2.95
C ALA A 287 -8.74 10.32 3.37
N HIS A 288 -9.80 9.65 3.83
CA HIS A 288 -11.03 10.30 4.28
C HIS A 288 -10.83 11.29 5.44
N LEU A 289 -9.96 10.96 6.41
CA LEU A 289 -9.64 11.83 7.55
C LEU A 289 -8.74 12.99 7.13
N LEU A 290 -7.70 12.73 6.33
CA LEU A 290 -6.76 13.76 5.87
C LEU A 290 -7.42 14.78 4.95
N GLU A 291 -8.34 14.36 4.07
CA GLU A 291 -9.16 15.27 3.24
C GLU A 291 -10.04 16.21 4.08
N ARG A 292 -10.35 15.83 5.32
CA ARG A 292 -11.08 16.64 6.30
C ARG A 292 -10.17 17.46 7.20
N ASN A 293 -8.88 17.55 6.87
CA ASN A 293 -7.85 18.25 7.64
C ASN A 293 -7.64 17.70 9.07
N TYR A 294 -7.90 16.42 9.30
CA TYR A 294 -7.45 15.78 10.54
C TYR A 294 -5.93 15.61 10.51
N ALA A 295 -5.25 15.91 11.62
CA ALA A 295 -3.91 15.39 11.87
C ALA A 295 -4.04 13.93 12.30
N LEU A 296 -3.55 13.01 11.48
CA LEU A 296 -3.71 11.58 11.68
C LEU A 296 -2.51 11.01 12.43
N ARG A 297 -2.74 10.49 13.63
CA ARG A 297 -1.76 9.67 14.32
C ARG A 297 -1.94 8.21 13.93
N PHE A 298 -0.93 7.56 13.36
CA PHE A 298 -1.02 6.21 12.82
C PHE A 298 -0.11 5.23 13.58
N LEU A 299 -0.73 4.32 14.34
CA LEU A 299 -0.06 3.43 15.27
C LEU A 299 -0.30 1.94 14.94
N ASP A 300 0.64 1.10 15.35
CA ASP A 300 0.48 -0.36 15.34
C ASP A 300 -0.10 -0.90 16.67
N HIS A 301 -0.33 -2.21 16.71
CA HIS A 301 -0.82 -2.96 17.87
C HIS A 301 0.06 -2.89 19.14
N HIS A 302 1.28 -2.36 19.07
CA HIS A 302 2.15 -2.10 20.22
C HIS A 302 2.23 -0.61 20.59
N GLY A 303 1.58 0.27 19.81
CA GLY A 303 1.67 1.72 19.97
C GLY A 303 2.91 2.33 19.33
N ALA A 304 3.67 1.60 18.51
CA ALA A 304 4.74 2.15 17.68
C ALA A 304 4.17 2.77 16.39
N PRO A 305 4.94 3.59 15.64
CA PRO A 305 4.51 4.09 14.33
C PRO A 305 4.13 2.92 13.41
N ALA A 306 2.94 2.97 12.81
CA ALA A 306 2.42 1.85 12.03
C ALA A 306 3.29 1.49 10.81
N LEU A 307 4.02 2.46 10.26
CA LEU A 307 4.82 2.28 9.05
C LEU A 307 6.29 1.93 9.34
N LEU A 308 6.66 1.71 10.60
CA LEU A 308 8.04 1.51 11.05
C LEU A 308 8.75 0.37 10.31
N HIS A 309 8.04 -0.71 10.02
CA HIS A 309 8.59 -1.91 9.40
C HIS A 309 8.39 -1.98 7.87
N SER A 310 7.75 -0.97 7.26
CA SER A 310 7.57 -0.96 5.81
C SER A 310 8.82 -0.52 5.06
N ALA A 311 9.24 -1.33 4.08
CA ALA A 311 10.39 -1.03 3.24
C ALA A 311 10.20 0.16 2.28
N SER A 312 8.96 0.55 2.02
CA SER A 312 8.59 1.64 1.10
C SER A 312 8.17 2.93 1.81
N ALA A 313 8.11 2.94 3.15
CA ALA A 313 7.73 4.15 3.88
C ALA A 313 8.80 5.25 3.72
N PRO A 314 8.43 6.47 3.27
CA PRO A 314 9.38 7.57 3.16
C PRO A 314 9.84 8.06 4.55
N PHE A 315 8.93 8.07 5.52
CA PHE A 315 9.16 8.48 6.91
C PHE A 315 8.61 7.42 7.89
N PRO A 316 9.32 6.29 8.10
CA PRO A 316 8.81 5.16 8.87
C PRO A 316 8.66 5.43 10.38
N SER A 317 9.41 6.40 10.92
CA SER A 317 9.38 6.76 12.34
C SER A 317 8.28 7.76 12.72
N ASP A 318 7.60 8.35 11.73
CA ASP A 318 6.62 9.40 11.98
C ASP A 318 5.31 8.77 12.45
N GLU A 319 4.87 9.15 13.65
CA GLU A 319 3.55 8.75 14.17
C GLU A 319 2.43 9.66 13.65
N GLU A 320 2.73 10.94 13.38
CA GLU A 320 1.74 11.95 12.98
C GLU A 320 1.89 12.31 11.50
N HIS A 321 0.77 12.31 10.79
CA HIS A 321 0.69 12.63 9.38
C HIS A 321 -0.34 13.74 9.15
N HIS A 322 0.08 14.82 8.49
CA HIS A 322 -0.79 15.94 8.14
C HIS A 322 -0.32 16.65 6.87
N GLY A 323 -1.15 17.54 6.32
CA GLY A 323 -0.78 18.42 5.23
C GLY A 323 -0.75 17.76 3.84
N GLN A 324 -0.23 18.52 2.87
CA GLN A 324 -0.19 18.09 1.48
C GLN A 324 0.86 16.98 1.30
N GLY A 325 0.42 15.81 0.82
CA GLY A 325 1.28 14.65 0.60
C GLY A 325 1.21 13.57 1.69
N ALA A 326 0.54 13.82 2.82
CA ALA A 326 0.35 12.80 3.87
C ALA A 326 -0.34 11.54 3.33
N VAL A 327 -1.37 11.70 2.49
CA VAL A 327 -2.07 10.59 1.84
C VAL A 327 -1.11 9.77 0.96
N ALA A 328 -0.26 10.44 0.18
CA ALA A 328 0.71 9.77 -0.68
C ALA A 328 1.80 9.06 0.13
N GLY A 329 2.29 9.67 1.21
CA GLY A 329 3.29 9.06 2.10
C GLY A 329 2.75 7.82 2.83
N ILE A 330 1.49 7.86 3.30
CA ILE A 330 0.82 6.69 3.88
C ILE A 330 0.61 5.61 2.80
N ALA A 331 0.14 5.99 1.60
CA ALA A 331 -0.05 5.05 0.50
C ALA A 331 1.25 4.35 0.11
N GLU A 332 2.36 5.10 0.03
CA GLU A 332 3.69 4.56 -0.24
C GLU A 332 4.16 3.66 0.90
N GLY A 333 3.96 4.05 2.16
CA GLY A 333 4.26 3.21 3.32
C GLY A 333 3.44 1.92 3.37
N LEU A 334 2.16 1.96 3.02
CA LEU A 334 1.33 0.76 2.97
C LEU A 334 1.69 -0.18 1.81
N ALA A 335 2.38 0.31 0.77
CA ALA A 335 2.72 -0.50 -0.40
C ALA A 335 3.53 -1.76 -0.04
N ALA A 336 4.56 -1.64 0.79
CA ALA A 336 5.42 -2.75 1.23
C ALA A 336 5.20 -3.17 2.69
N LEU A 337 4.08 -2.79 3.31
CA LEU A 337 3.77 -3.24 4.67
C LEU A 337 3.44 -4.74 4.66
N GLU A 338 4.02 -5.49 5.59
CA GLU A 338 3.79 -6.94 5.72
C GLU A 338 3.32 -7.30 7.13
N LEU A 339 2.77 -8.50 7.26
CA LEU A 339 2.45 -9.06 8.56
C LEU A 339 3.73 -9.27 9.37
N ALA A 340 3.70 -8.87 10.63
CA ALA A 340 4.79 -9.07 11.57
C ALA A 340 5.11 -10.57 11.67
N PRO A 341 6.40 -10.96 11.63
CA PRO A 341 6.79 -12.37 11.58
C PRO A 341 6.29 -13.13 12.82
N GLU A 342 5.84 -14.38 12.63
CA GLU A 342 5.52 -15.26 13.75
C GLU A 342 6.77 -15.47 14.62
N THR A 343 6.72 -14.98 15.85
CA THR A 343 7.71 -15.31 16.88
C THR A 343 7.66 -16.82 17.15
N GLY A 344 8.52 -17.58 16.47
CA GLY A 344 8.68 -19.02 16.70
C GLY A 344 9.06 -19.88 15.49
N ARG A 345 8.91 -19.40 14.25
CA ARG A 345 9.29 -20.19 13.06
C ARG A 345 10.50 -19.58 12.37
N ARG A 346 11.70 -20.09 12.71
CA ARG A 346 12.89 -19.88 11.87
C ARG A 346 12.52 -20.34 10.46
N SER A 347 12.50 -19.42 9.50
CA SER A 347 12.39 -19.76 8.08
C SER A 347 13.60 -20.61 7.70
N SER A 348 13.37 -21.91 7.61
CA SER A 348 14.35 -22.89 7.11
C SER A 348 14.44 -22.82 5.58
N ALA A 349 14.38 -21.61 5.01
CA ALA A 349 14.26 -21.35 3.58
C ALA A 349 15.48 -20.67 2.97
N GLU A 350 16.59 -20.50 3.71
CA GLU A 350 17.84 -19.97 3.14
C GLU A 350 18.83 -21.04 2.65
N ASP A 351 18.58 -22.34 2.88
CA ASP A 351 19.41 -23.41 2.33
C ASP A 351 18.67 -24.19 1.24
N GLY A 352 18.77 -23.74 0.00
CA GLY A 352 18.45 -24.60 -1.14
C GLY A 352 17.85 -23.95 -2.38
N THR A 353 18.46 -22.91 -2.94
CA THR A 353 18.58 -22.74 -4.41
C THR A 353 19.52 -21.59 -4.75
N GLY A 354 20.76 -21.93 -5.06
CA GLY A 354 21.66 -20.99 -5.72
C GLY A 354 21.15 -20.69 -7.12
N SER A 355 20.71 -19.45 -7.37
CA SER A 355 20.68 -18.91 -8.74
C SER A 355 20.76 -17.38 -8.75
N SER A 356 21.95 -16.90 -9.10
CA SER A 356 22.22 -15.63 -9.81
C SER A 356 21.67 -14.33 -9.23
N ALA A 357 21.95 -14.01 -7.97
CA ALA A 357 21.94 -12.63 -7.48
C ALA A 357 23.38 -12.08 -7.44
N VAL A 358 24.03 -11.96 -8.59
CA VAL A 358 25.33 -11.26 -8.71
C VAL A 358 25.10 -9.96 -9.48
N ARG A 359 25.25 -8.85 -8.74
CA ARG A 359 25.13 -7.42 -9.12
C ARG A 359 23.74 -6.80 -9.03
N ALA A 360 23.17 -6.80 -7.82
CA ALA A 360 22.25 -5.74 -7.40
C ALA A 360 23.05 -4.61 -6.74
N GLY A 361 22.75 -3.36 -7.12
CA GLY A 361 23.45 -2.15 -6.69
C GLY A 361 23.32 -1.85 -5.20
N GLU A 362 24.07 -0.84 -4.78
CA GLU A 362 24.27 -0.42 -3.38
C GLU A 362 22.97 -0.11 -2.61
N ALA A 363 21.92 0.33 -3.31
CA ALA A 363 20.59 0.58 -2.76
C ALA A 363 19.89 -0.70 -2.24
N ALA A 364 20.00 -1.82 -2.95
CA ALA A 364 19.45 -3.11 -2.51
C ALA A 364 20.20 -3.65 -1.29
N ARG A 365 21.52 -3.41 -1.21
CA ARG A 365 22.35 -3.73 -0.02
C ARG A 365 22.04 -2.81 1.17
N ALA A 366 21.64 -1.57 0.93
CA ALA A 366 21.21 -0.65 1.97
C ALA A 366 19.82 -1.02 2.51
N ALA A 367 18.89 -1.44 1.65
CA ALA A 367 17.59 -1.97 2.03
C ALA A 367 17.73 -3.28 2.84
N ALA A 368 18.54 -4.24 2.37
CA ALA A 368 18.80 -5.49 3.10
C ALA A 368 19.48 -5.29 4.47
N ARG A 369 20.39 -4.30 4.58
CA ARG A 369 20.99 -3.93 5.89
C ARG A 369 20.00 -3.24 6.82
N ARG A 370 19.07 -2.43 6.28
CA ARG A 370 17.96 -1.86 7.06
C ARG A 370 17.03 -2.96 7.58
N ILE A 371 16.69 -3.94 6.76
CA ILE A 371 15.87 -5.11 7.15
C ILE A 371 16.53 -5.92 8.27
N ARG A 372 17.87 -6.13 8.23
CA ARG A 372 18.59 -6.80 9.32
C ARG A 372 18.68 -5.99 10.62
N ARG A 373 18.66 -4.66 10.52
CA ARG A 373 18.66 -3.78 11.70
C ARG A 373 17.27 -3.68 12.31
N SER A 374 16.24 -3.57 11.48
CA SER A 374 14.84 -3.55 11.90
C SER A 374 14.40 -4.88 12.51
N THR A 375 14.92 -6.02 12.05
CA THR A 375 14.67 -7.34 12.67
C THR A 375 15.36 -7.48 14.03
N ALA A 376 16.54 -6.88 14.22
CA ALA A 376 17.21 -6.84 15.51
C ALA A 376 16.50 -5.91 16.52
N GLU A 377 15.94 -4.79 16.04
CA GLU A 377 15.12 -3.88 16.85
C GLU A 377 13.71 -4.46 17.13
N ALA A 378 13.07 -5.13 16.17
CA ALA A 378 11.79 -5.82 16.34
C ALA A 378 11.89 -7.00 17.33
N ALA A 379 13.04 -7.68 17.40
CA ALA A 379 13.31 -8.68 18.42
C ALA A 379 13.38 -8.08 19.84
N GLN A 380 13.68 -6.79 19.96
CA GLN A 380 13.68 -6.06 21.24
C GLN A 380 12.24 -5.62 21.64
N THR A 381 11.36 -5.32 20.67
CA THR A 381 9.96 -4.94 20.89
C THR A 381 9.05 -6.13 21.26
N ALA A 382 9.45 -7.36 20.89
CA ALA A 382 8.68 -8.60 21.04
C ALA A 382 8.36 -9.04 22.50
N HIS A 383 8.73 -8.27 23.51
CA HIS A 383 8.40 -8.53 24.91
C HIS A 383 7.09 -7.88 25.40
N HIS A 384 6.42 -7.06 24.58
CA HIS A 384 5.20 -6.37 24.97
C HIS A 384 3.95 -7.09 24.44
N ALA A 385 2.95 -7.27 25.31
CA ALA A 385 1.67 -7.82 24.90
C ALA A 385 1.01 -6.91 23.84
N ALA A 386 0.36 -7.51 22.85
CA ALA A 386 -0.45 -6.75 21.89
C ALA A 386 -1.55 -5.99 22.65
N TYR A 387 -1.73 -4.71 22.32
CA TYR A 387 -2.64 -3.80 23.02
C TYR A 387 -2.33 -3.64 24.54
N GLY A 388 -1.06 -3.83 24.92
CA GLY A 388 -0.60 -3.67 26.31
C GLY A 388 -0.44 -2.21 26.75
N ASP A 389 0.17 -2.06 27.92
CA ASP A 389 0.26 -0.78 28.65
C ASP A 389 0.88 0.36 27.82
N ASP A 390 1.92 0.09 27.02
CA ASP A 390 2.56 1.12 26.17
C ASP A 390 1.60 1.77 25.18
N LEU A 391 0.71 0.98 24.56
CA LEU A 391 -0.32 1.50 23.67
C LEU A 391 -1.34 2.28 24.48
N LEU A 392 -1.80 1.73 25.60
CA LEU A 392 -2.83 2.35 26.44
C LEU A 392 -2.37 3.68 27.02
N ASP A 393 -1.12 3.79 27.48
CA ASP A 393 -0.51 5.02 27.96
C ASP A 393 -0.43 6.06 26.85
N LYS A 394 -0.03 5.65 25.63
CA LYS A 394 -0.01 6.53 24.45
C LYS A 394 -1.40 7.02 24.05
N LEU A 395 -2.43 6.16 24.15
CA LEU A 395 -3.81 6.52 23.83
C LEU A 395 -4.40 7.43 24.91
N ALA A 396 -4.14 7.15 26.19
CA ALA A 396 -4.55 7.96 27.32
C ALA A 396 -3.97 9.38 27.27
N ALA A 397 -2.71 9.53 26.83
CA ALA A 397 -2.09 10.84 26.61
C ALA A 397 -2.82 11.70 25.55
N THR A 398 -3.60 11.06 24.65
CA THR A 398 -4.30 11.72 23.54
C THR A 398 -5.82 11.61 23.60
N ARG A 399 -6.38 11.21 24.75
CA ARG A 399 -7.81 10.89 24.98
C ARG A 399 -8.82 11.97 24.57
N HIS A 400 -8.40 13.23 24.44
CA HIS A 400 -9.25 14.37 24.07
C HIS A 400 -8.98 14.94 22.68
N ARG A 401 -8.18 14.26 21.85
CA ARG A 401 -7.73 14.81 20.57
C ARG A 401 -8.56 14.39 19.36
N GLY A 402 -9.51 13.47 19.52
CA GLY A 402 -10.52 13.11 18.51
C GLY A 402 -10.83 11.61 18.44
N PRO A 403 -11.39 11.11 17.32
CA PRO A 403 -11.82 9.72 17.21
C PRO A 403 -10.65 8.73 17.25
N LEU A 404 -10.90 7.58 17.88
CA LEU A 404 -10.01 6.41 17.86
C LEU A 404 -10.61 5.37 16.92
N ILE A 405 -9.86 4.97 15.89
CA ILE A 405 -10.32 3.99 14.90
C ILE A 405 -9.32 2.83 14.90
N ALA A 406 -9.78 1.62 15.12
CA ALA A 406 -8.97 0.41 15.13
C ALA A 406 -9.40 -0.53 13.99
N VAL A 407 -8.45 -0.88 13.11
CA VAL A 407 -8.63 -1.92 12.09
C VAL A 407 -7.78 -3.10 12.50
N VAL A 408 -8.43 -4.20 12.91
CA VAL A 408 -7.77 -5.32 13.58
C VAL A 408 -8.09 -6.66 12.93
N GLY A 409 -7.20 -7.64 13.10
CA GLY A 409 -7.48 -9.03 12.76
C GLY A 409 -8.35 -9.72 13.80
N VAL A 410 -8.48 -11.04 13.72
CA VAL A 410 -9.18 -11.84 14.74
C VAL A 410 -8.53 -11.64 16.11
N LEU A 411 -9.34 -11.21 17.08
CA LEU A 411 -8.91 -10.96 18.46
C LEU A 411 -9.16 -12.17 19.35
N THR A 412 -8.24 -12.44 20.28
CA THR A 412 -8.55 -13.28 21.43
C THR A 412 -9.45 -12.53 22.42
N THR A 413 -10.06 -13.25 23.37
CA THR A 413 -10.89 -12.61 24.41
C THR A 413 -10.08 -11.64 25.28
N GLU A 414 -8.82 -11.96 25.58
CA GLU A 414 -7.95 -11.08 26.38
C GLU A 414 -7.51 -9.85 25.59
N GLU A 415 -7.18 -10.01 24.31
CA GLU A 415 -6.85 -8.88 23.44
C GLU A 415 -8.05 -7.95 23.23
N ALA A 416 -9.27 -8.50 23.10
CA ALA A 416 -10.48 -7.71 23.01
C ALA A 416 -10.74 -6.90 24.29
N LYS A 417 -10.47 -7.46 25.48
CA LYS A 417 -10.56 -6.73 26.75
C LYS A 417 -9.49 -5.64 26.87
N ALA A 418 -8.26 -5.93 26.44
CA ALA A 418 -7.16 -4.97 26.46
C ALA A 418 -7.43 -3.78 25.53
N LEU A 419 -7.92 -4.04 24.31
CA LEU A 419 -8.35 -2.98 23.40
C LEU A 419 -9.58 -2.23 23.96
N ALA A 420 -10.52 -2.95 24.58
CA ALA A 420 -11.71 -2.36 25.20
C ALA A 420 -11.37 -1.30 26.24
N SER A 421 -10.30 -1.49 27.04
CA SER A 421 -9.89 -0.51 28.06
C SER A 421 -9.39 0.83 27.51
N ALA A 422 -9.12 0.94 26.21
CA ALA A 422 -8.78 2.22 25.59
C ALA A 422 -10.00 3.12 25.31
N ALA A 423 -11.23 2.62 25.44
CA ALA A 423 -12.42 3.47 25.35
C ALA A 423 -12.71 4.16 26.68
N ASP A 424 -12.77 5.49 26.65
CA ASP A 424 -13.05 6.32 27.82
C ASP A 424 -14.39 7.06 27.74
N GLY A 425 -15.24 6.73 26.76
CA GLY A 425 -16.56 7.34 26.57
C GLY A 425 -16.57 8.82 26.14
N SER A 426 -15.44 9.53 26.26
CA SER A 426 -15.31 10.96 25.89
C SER A 426 -15.09 11.21 24.40
N SER A 427 -14.59 10.21 23.68
CA SER A 427 -14.34 10.29 22.23
C SER A 427 -14.86 9.03 21.55
N PRO A 428 -15.47 9.17 20.36
CA PRO A 428 -16.04 8.02 19.68
C PRO A 428 -14.91 7.05 19.28
N SER A 429 -15.05 5.81 19.72
CA SER A 429 -14.11 4.72 19.42
C SER A 429 -14.77 3.74 18.45
N TYR A 430 -14.09 3.40 17.36
CA TYR A 430 -14.58 2.55 16.28
C TYR A 430 -13.63 1.37 16.08
N ALA A 431 -14.17 0.16 15.93
CA ALA A 431 -13.40 -1.05 15.66
C ALA A 431 -13.95 -1.82 14.47
N ILE A 432 -13.07 -2.17 13.53
CA ILE A 432 -13.36 -3.06 12.42
C ILE A 432 -12.50 -4.32 12.59
N ILE A 433 -13.15 -5.46 12.82
CA ILE A 433 -12.49 -6.77 12.89
C ILE A 433 -12.54 -7.40 11.49
N ALA A 434 -11.40 -7.43 10.80
CA ALA A 434 -11.26 -8.08 9.50
C ALA A 434 -11.11 -9.60 9.69
N THR A 435 -12.09 -10.37 9.23
CA THR A 435 -12.12 -11.83 9.39
C THR A 435 -12.93 -12.50 8.28
N GLU A 436 -12.52 -13.68 7.82
CA GLU A 436 -13.31 -14.45 6.85
C GLU A 436 -14.69 -14.85 7.37
N ARG A 437 -14.81 -15.04 8.70
CA ARG A 437 -16.04 -15.50 9.37
C ARG A 437 -16.49 -14.50 10.42
N PRO A 438 -17.25 -13.46 10.03
CA PRO A 438 -17.73 -12.43 10.96
C PRO A 438 -18.51 -12.98 12.17
N ALA A 439 -19.21 -14.11 12.00
CA ALA A 439 -19.98 -14.76 13.06
C ALA A 439 -19.12 -15.25 14.24
N ASP A 440 -17.87 -15.65 13.97
CA ASP A 440 -16.97 -16.22 14.99
C ASP A 440 -16.43 -15.14 15.94
N SER A 441 -16.46 -13.87 15.53
CA SER A 441 -15.98 -12.73 16.30
C SER A 441 -17.06 -12.07 17.18
N ARG A 442 -18.25 -12.67 17.28
CA ARG A 442 -19.40 -12.06 17.97
C ARG A 442 -19.11 -11.76 19.44
N ARG A 443 -18.44 -12.67 20.15
CA ARG A 443 -18.08 -12.48 21.56
C ARG A 443 -17.14 -11.29 21.76
N GLN A 444 -16.16 -11.12 20.87
CA GLN A 444 -15.19 -10.02 20.91
C GLN A 444 -15.87 -8.68 20.58
N ILE A 445 -16.79 -8.68 19.62
CA ILE A 445 -17.60 -7.50 19.30
C ILE A 445 -18.45 -7.08 20.50
N ASP A 446 -19.08 -8.03 21.19
CA ASP A 446 -19.89 -7.75 22.38
C ASP A 446 -19.03 -7.15 23.50
N ILE A 447 -17.83 -7.69 23.75
CA ILE A 447 -16.86 -7.13 24.73
C ILE A 447 -16.50 -5.67 24.39
N LEU A 448 -16.22 -5.38 23.12
CA LEU A 448 -15.87 -4.03 22.69
C LEU A 448 -17.07 -3.07 22.83
N ARG A 449 -18.27 -3.51 22.46
CA ARG A 449 -19.50 -2.71 22.57
C ARG A 449 -19.88 -2.42 24.01
N ASP A 450 -19.73 -3.40 24.91
CA ASP A 450 -19.98 -3.22 26.34
C ASP A 450 -19.04 -2.15 26.95
N ALA A 451 -17.85 -1.97 26.38
CA ALA A 451 -16.90 -0.91 26.75
C ALA A 451 -17.12 0.42 26.00
N GLY A 452 -18.16 0.53 25.17
CA GLY A 452 -18.50 1.76 24.45
C GLY A 452 -17.87 1.92 23.06
N TRP A 453 -17.27 0.86 22.50
CA TRP A 453 -16.80 0.87 21.10
C TRP A 453 -17.93 0.61 20.12
N HIS A 454 -17.88 1.29 18.99
CA HIS A 454 -18.65 0.94 17.80
C HIS A 454 -17.88 -0.14 17.04
N ALA A 455 -18.19 -1.40 17.32
CA ALA A 455 -17.48 -2.55 16.74
C ALA A 455 -18.33 -3.28 15.69
N THR A 456 -17.69 -3.67 14.58
CA THR A 456 -18.24 -4.53 13.54
C THR A 456 -17.19 -5.50 13.01
N ALA A 457 -17.62 -6.63 12.44
CA ALA A 457 -16.74 -7.55 11.72
C ALA A 457 -17.00 -7.51 10.22
N ALA A 458 -15.95 -7.57 9.42
CA ALA A 458 -15.99 -7.47 7.98
C ALA A 458 -15.19 -8.60 7.32
N SER A 459 -15.81 -9.20 6.30
CA SER A 459 -15.18 -10.19 5.43
C SER A 459 -14.37 -9.50 4.33
N PRO A 460 -13.31 -10.13 3.77
CA PRO A 460 -12.59 -9.59 2.62
C PRO A 460 -13.48 -9.28 1.40
N MET A 461 -14.65 -9.92 1.31
CA MET A 461 -15.64 -9.68 0.25
C MET A 461 -16.60 -8.52 0.55
N ALA A 462 -16.58 -7.99 1.78
CA ALA A 462 -17.48 -6.92 2.18
C ALA A 462 -17.06 -5.58 1.56
N SER A 463 -18.06 -4.81 1.11
CA SER A 463 -17.87 -3.44 0.62
C SER A 463 -17.49 -2.54 1.78
N LEU A 464 -16.29 -1.97 1.73
CA LEU A 464 -15.76 -1.08 2.77
C LEU A 464 -16.68 0.14 3.03
N PRO A 465 -17.20 0.86 2.01
CA PRO A 465 -18.15 1.95 2.24
C PRO A 465 -19.40 1.53 3.03
N THR A 466 -19.89 0.30 2.82
CA THR A 466 -21.06 -0.23 3.54
C THR A 466 -20.72 -0.56 4.99
N VAL A 467 -19.55 -1.16 5.23
CA VAL A 467 -19.05 -1.45 6.59
C VAL A 467 -18.86 -0.14 7.37
N TRP A 468 -18.26 0.87 6.72
CA TRP A 468 -18.04 2.19 7.30
C TRP A 468 -19.35 2.87 7.68
N ALA A 469 -20.32 2.93 6.77
CA ALA A 469 -21.63 3.53 7.04
C ALA A 469 -22.40 2.81 8.17
N GLY A 470 -22.25 1.48 8.28
CA GLY A 470 -22.88 0.70 9.36
C GLY A 470 -22.28 0.98 10.74
N LEU A 471 -20.99 1.29 10.84
CA LEU A 471 -20.35 1.71 12.08
C LEU A 471 -20.87 3.06 12.58
N GLU A 472 -21.15 3.98 11.66
CA GLU A 472 -21.67 5.31 11.99
C GLU A 472 -23.13 5.25 12.48
N GLN A 473 -23.97 4.38 11.93
CA GLN A 473 -25.37 4.21 12.39
C GLN A 473 -25.47 3.69 13.83
N LEU A 474 -24.50 2.88 14.27
CA LEU A 474 -24.42 2.42 15.65
C LEU A 474 -24.04 3.56 16.62
N ALA A 475 -23.51 4.67 16.11
CA ALA A 475 -23.05 5.83 16.91
C ALA A 475 -24.10 6.93 17.10
N GLY A 476 -25.34 6.73 16.65
CA GLY A 476 -26.46 7.63 16.94
C GLY A 476 -26.81 7.66 18.44
N PRO A 477 -27.44 8.74 18.95
CA PRO A 477 -27.69 8.90 20.39
C PRO A 477 -28.53 7.74 20.94
N VAL A 478 -28.01 7.12 22.01
CA VAL A 478 -28.78 6.22 22.88
C VAL A 478 -30.03 6.98 23.34
N PRO A 479 -31.25 6.46 23.18
CA PRO A 479 -32.41 7.09 23.78
C PRO A 479 -32.25 7.03 25.31
N SER A 480 -31.96 8.20 25.88
CA SER A 480 -31.92 8.42 27.33
C SER A 480 -33.23 7.95 27.93
N GLY A 481 -33.14 7.03 28.89
CA GLY A 481 -34.18 6.53 29.78
C GLY A 481 -35.64 6.95 29.50
N ALA A 482 -36.44 6.01 28.99
CA ALA A 482 -37.89 6.05 29.16
C ALA A 482 -38.24 5.80 30.64
N GLY A 483 -38.06 6.83 31.46
CA GLY A 483 -38.55 6.92 32.83
C GLY A 483 -39.54 8.06 32.95
N ALA A 484 -40.81 7.82 32.61
CA ALA A 484 -41.98 8.50 33.19
C ALA A 484 -43.24 7.95 32.53
N ALA A 485 -43.91 7.02 33.21
CA ALA A 485 -45.30 6.69 32.92
C ALA A 485 -46.16 7.96 33.14
N PRO A 486 -46.99 8.39 32.17
CA PRO A 486 -48.00 9.40 32.45
C PRO A 486 -49.16 8.73 33.18
N GLY A 487 -49.56 9.37 34.29
CA GLY A 487 -50.56 8.87 35.22
C GLY A 487 -51.88 8.49 34.56
N ALA A 488 -52.42 7.34 34.99
CA ALA A 488 -53.78 6.92 34.70
C ALA A 488 -54.76 7.91 35.34
N GLY A 489 -55.21 8.87 34.54
CA GLY A 489 -56.39 9.68 34.83
C GLY A 489 -57.66 8.82 34.81
N ARG A 490 -58.45 8.95 35.86
CA ARG A 490 -59.81 8.39 36.01
C ARG A 490 -60.66 8.62 34.74
N PRO A 491 -61.42 7.63 34.26
CA PRO A 491 -62.49 7.90 33.31
C PRO A 491 -63.75 8.35 34.07
N SER A 492 -64.08 9.63 33.91
CA SER A 492 -65.39 10.19 34.24
C SER A 492 -66.44 9.67 33.26
N GLU A 493 -67.46 9.03 33.83
CA GLU A 493 -68.85 8.97 33.38
C GLU A 493 -69.22 9.80 32.16
N GLN A 494 -69.68 9.13 31.10
CA GLN A 494 -70.82 9.60 30.32
C GLN A 494 -71.49 8.49 29.50
N HIS A 495 -72.78 8.34 29.79
CA HIS A 495 -73.88 7.96 28.89
C HIS A 495 -73.99 6.52 28.34
N ARG A 496 -74.73 5.69 29.09
CA ARG A 496 -75.51 4.53 28.62
C ARG A 496 -76.67 4.98 27.73
N PRO A 497 -76.91 4.35 26.56
CA PRO A 497 -78.26 4.13 26.06
C PRO A 497 -78.79 2.76 26.50
N ALA A 498 -80.09 2.74 26.78
CA ALA A 498 -80.84 1.65 27.39
C ALA A 498 -80.88 0.38 26.55
N ARG A 499 -80.78 -0.77 27.23
CA ARG A 499 -81.17 -2.09 26.73
C ARG A 499 -82.69 -2.12 26.66
N ASP A 500 -83.22 -2.38 25.47
CA ASP A 500 -84.58 -2.86 25.31
C ASP A 500 -84.58 -4.40 25.25
N ILE A 501 -85.63 -4.95 25.84
CA ILE A 501 -85.76 -6.31 26.36
C ILE A 501 -86.48 -7.16 25.32
N SER A 502 -85.95 -8.34 24.99
CA SER A 502 -86.75 -9.40 24.38
C SER A 502 -86.72 -10.68 25.21
N ARG A 503 -87.86 -10.97 25.84
CA ARG A 503 -88.29 -12.33 26.23
C ARG A 503 -89.79 -12.47 25.93
N GLY A 504 -90.08 -13.17 24.83
CA GLY A 504 -91.10 -14.22 24.66
C GLY A 504 -92.59 -13.89 24.77
N SER A 505 -93.33 -14.14 23.68
CA SER A 505 -94.41 -15.15 23.66
C SER A 505 -94.99 -15.34 22.24
N ALA A 506 -95.02 -16.61 21.80
CA ALA A 506 -95.85 -17.28 20.76
C ALA A 506 -94.99 -18.08 19.78
#